data_AF-A0A0J1B4Y0-F1
#
_entry.id   AF-A0A0J1B4Y0-F1
#
_cell.length_a   1.000
_cell.length_b   1.000
_cell.length_c   1.000
_cell.angle_alpha   90.00
_cell.angle_beta   90.00
_cell.angle_gamma   90.00
#
_symmetry.space_group_name_H-M   'P 1'
#
loop_
_entity.id
_entity.type
_entity.pdbx_description
1 polymer ?
#
loop_
_entity_poly.entity_id
_entity_poly.type
_entity_poly.pdbx_seq_one_letter_code
_entity_poly.pdbx_strand_id
1 'polypeptide(L)'
;MHPGDHSSAALLRDQEAIEQSMCFGRSIRWSALRIAGVEISVAMSLPLGLFAAIAFGVSAHLSDNASASSWAPAAQWMGWLIGSWALGLMVQTGIAVGHQRIAKVHRGGCIVTAGGVWTAPTQRPHGISVSGVLMIWSLCMLALGLGSLSLIGVSFLTMDAPRSGGPIVWLDDPWAAAAWLWCLQGIWNLLPLPQSLGRVGWALVFALFGGGPQQDPRACLRAMRAWVIAMALLTLIGGNVLLHSSGVISQAGGLAWPAVAGVVALSLWLFTSAGSSDLTAIYESIVRRAEYTEVGEQNPIGRFRGQFGPMASWRRYQVRRQDAAQQQRLREAMAREHREADDASRVDEILQRLHRDGVDSLADDERELLQRVSLALKNERRSIERDVDDKD
;
A
#
# COMPACT_ATOMS: atom_id res chain seq x y z
N MET A 1 22.12 13.47 34.27
CA MET A 1 21.48 12.78 33.12
C MET A 1 20.46 11.83 33.68
N HIS A 2 19.17 12.01 33.38
CA HIS A 2 18.10 11.20 33.96
C HIS A 2 17.93 9.89 33.17
N PRO A 3 17.74 8.74 33.84
CA PRO A 3 17.49 7.44 33.19
C PRO A 3 16.24 7.40 32.29
N GLY A 4 15.39 8.43 32.31
CA GLY A 4 14.18 8.54 31.48
C GLY A 4 14.43 8.98 30.02
N ASP A 5 15.58 9.59 29.70
CA ASP A 5 15.84 10.14 28.35
C ASP A 5 16.23 9.06 27.31
N HIS A 6 16.64 7.88 27.74
CA HIS A 6 16.94 6.77 26.83
C HIS A 6 15.69 6.06 26.32
N SER A 7 14.60 6.05 27.11
CA SER A 7 13.32 5.48 26.71
C SER A 7 12.62 6.32 25.63
N SER A 8 12.63 7.65 25.79
CA SER A 8 12.05 8.58 24.81
C SER A 8 12.82 8.59 23.49
N ALA A 9 14.15 8.48 23.52
CA ALA A 9 14.96 8.36 22.30
C ALA A 9 14.79 7.01 21.59
N ALA A 10 14.58 5.91 22.33
CA ALA A 10 14.29 4.60 21.75
C ALA A 10 12.88 4.57 21.14
N LEU A 11 11.87 5.10 21.84
CA LEU A 11 10.51 5.28 21.33
C LEU A 11 10.46 6.18 20.10
N LEU A 12 11.23 7.27 20.08
CA LEU A 12 11.36 8.14 18.91
C LEU A 12 12.05 7.43 17.74
N ARG A 13 13.05 6.57 17.97
CA ARG A 13 13.67 5.77 16.91
C ARG A 13 12.76 4.67 16.39
N ASP A 14 12.01 4.00 17.26
CA ASP A 14 11.00 3.01 16.85
C ASP A 14 9.86 3.69 16.11
N GLN A 15 9.43 4.89 16.53
CA GLN A 15 8.51 5.71 15.76
C GLN A 15 9.10 6.14 14.42
N GLU A 16 10.36 6.56 14.36
CA GLU A 16 11.01 6.91 13.10
C GLU A 16 11.13 5.69 12.18
N ALA A 17 11.40 4.50 12.71
CA ALA A 17 11.45 3.25 11.96
C ALA A 17 10.05 2.81 11.49
N ILE A 18 9.01 3.03 12.30
CA ILE A 18 7.61 2.79 11.98
C ILE A 18 7.11 3.80 10.93
N GLU A 19 7.49 5.07 11.02
CA GLU A 19 7.19 6.10 10.01
C GLU A 19 7.96 5.88 8.70
N GLN A 20 9.21 5.39 8.78
CA GLN A 20 10.02 5.05 7.62
C GLN A 20 9.58 3.74 6.96
N SER A 21 9.06 2.76 7.71
CA SER A 21 8.43 1.56 7.16
C SER A 21 7.02 1.84 6.63
N MET A 22 6.34 2.87 7.15
CA MET A 22 5.15 3.50 6.57
C MET A 22 5.45 4.43 5.38
N CYS A 23 6.67 4.47 4.85
CA CYS A 23 6.91 4.96 3.50
C CYS A 23 6.38 3.93 2.49
N PHE A 24 5.05 3.84 2.43
CA PHE A 24 4.22 2.93 1.65
C PHE A 24 4.63 2.89 0.19
N GLY A 25 4.89 1.68 -0.29
CA GLY A 25 5.12 1.32 -1.68
C GLY A 25 6.43 1.82 -2.28
N ARG A 26 7.21 0.86 -2.79
CA ARG A 26 8.45 0.96 -3.58
C ARG A 26 8.38 1.87 -4.82
N SER A 27 7.34 2.66 -5.03
CA SER A 27 7.28 3.56 -6.19
C SER A 27 8.21 4.75 -5.96
N ILE A 28 9.10 4.98 -6.91
CA ILE A 28 9.80 6.26 -7.04
C ILE A 28 8.71 7.32 -7.22
N ARG A 29 8.85 8.44 -6.51
CA ARG A 29 7.92 9.57 -6.58
C ARG A 29 8.72 10.82 -6.85
N TRP A 30 8.16 11.71 -7.64
CA TRP A 30 8.74 13.01 -7.91
C TRP A 30 7.85 14.08 -7.32
N SER A 31 8.42 14.93 -6.46
CA SER A 31 7.72 16.14 -6.01
C SER A 31 7.56 17.03 -7.24
N ALA A 32 6.32 17.32 -7.62
CA ALA A 32 6.02 18.05 -8.85
C ALA A 32 5.73 19.53 -8.55
N LEU A 33 4.81 19.78 -7.61
CA LEU A 33 4.34 21.13 -7.32
C LEU A 33 3.77 21.22 -5.91
N ARG A 34 3.84 22.40 -5.30
CA ARG A 34 3.12 22.69 -4.05
C ARG A 34 2.04 23.73 -4.30
N ILE A 35 0.77 23.33 -4.19
CA ILE A 35 -0.38 24.23 -4.40
C ILE A 35 -1.11 24.42 -3.06
N ALA A 36 -1.32 25.67 -2.66
CA ALA A 36 -2.06 26.01 -1.44
C ALA A 36 -1.56 25.28 -0.17
N GLY A 37 -0.25 25.04 -0.08
CA GLY A 37 0.39 24.34 1.04
C GLY A 37 0.39 22.81 0.94
N VAL A 38 -0.39 22.22 0.04
CA VAL A 38 -0.43 20.78 -0.26
C VAL A 38 0.70 20.41 -1.22
N GLU A 39 1.46 19.37 -0.88
CA GLU A 39 2.50 18.83 -1.76
C GLU A 39 1.88 17.86 -2.75
N ILE A 40 1.99 18.17 -4.05
CA ILE A 40 1.58 17.31 -5.15
C ILE A 40 2.82 16.58 -5.65
N SER A 41 2.78 15.26 -5.55
CA SER A 41 3.81 14.39 -6.10
C SER A 41 3.23 13.49 -7.18
N VAL A 42 4.09 13.07 -8.11
CA VAL A 42 3.73 12.20 -9.22
C VAL A 42 4.36 10.84 -8.97
N ALA A 43 3.54 9.79 -8.98
CA ALA A 43 4.04 8.42 -8.93
C ALA A 43 4.59 8.00 -10.30
N MET A 44 5.63 7.14 -10.33
CA MET A 44 6.17 6.57 -11.58
C MET A 44 5.13 5.89 -12.48
N SER A 45 3.99 5.46 -11.94
CA SER A 45 2.93 4.87 -12.76
C SER A 45 2.36 5.85 -13.78
N LEU A 46 2.33 7.15 -13.48
CA LEU A 46 1.83 8.19 -14.39
C LEU A 46 2.70 8.35 -15.66
N PRO A 47 4.01 8.63 -15.57
CA PRO A 47 4.87 8.73 -16.77
C PRO A 47 4.99 7.39 -17.51
N LEU A 48 4.99 6.25 -16.80
CA LEU A 48 5.00 4.94 -17.44
C LEU A 48 3.69 4.66 -18.19
N GLY A 49 2.55 5.04 -17.61
CA GLY A 49 1.24 4.93 -18.25
C GLY A 49 1.15 5.83 -19.50
N LEU A 50 1.65 7.06 -19.42
CA LEU A 50 1.72 7.97 -20.55
C LEU A 50 2.63 7.42 -21.65
N PHE A 51 3.81 6.91 -21.28
CA PHE A 51 4.73 6.29 -22.23
C PHE A 51 4.11 5.07 -22.91
N ALA A 52 3.42 4.21 -22.14
CA ALA A 52 2.70 3.07 -22.68
C ALA A 52 1.60 3.51 -23.66
N ALA A 53 0.80 4.52 -23.31
CA ALA A 53 -0.24 5.05 -24.18
C ALA A 53 0.33 5.57 -25.51
N ILE A 54 1.43 6.34 -25.45
CA ILE A 54 2.14 6.84 -26.63
C ILE A 54 2.69 5.67 -27.46
N ALA A 55 3.35 4.70 -26.82
CA ALA A 55 3.92 3.54 -27.50
C ALA A 55 2.84 2.69 -28.18
N PHE A 56 1.69 2.49 -27.54
CA PHE A 56 0.55 1.79 -28.12
C PHE A 56 -0.02 2.54 -29.33
N GLY A 57 -0.21 3.87 -29.23
CA GLY A 57 -0.70 4.63 -30.37
C GLY A 57 0.29 4.67 -31.54
N VAL A 58 1.59 4.78 -31.27
CA VAL A 58 2.64 4.67 -32.31
C VAL A 58 2.64 3.28 -32.92
N SER A 59 2.54 2.21 -32.11
CA SER A 59 2.52 0.84 -32.60
C SER A 59 1.28 0.53 -33.45
N ALA A 60 0.11 1.01 -33.05
CA ALA A 60 -1.13 0.84 -33.81
C ALA A 60 -1.03 1.52 -35.19
N HIS A 61 -0.36 2.67 -35.25
CA HIS A 61 -0.10 3.35 -36.51
C HIS A 61 0.90 2.60 -37.40
N LEU A 62 1.99 2.07 -36.82
CA LEU A 62 3.00 1.30 -37.56
C LEU A 62 2.46 -0.02 -38.13
N SER A 63 1.39 -0.58 -37.56
CA SER A 63 0.74 -1.78 -38.13
C SER A 63 -0.13 -1.47 -39.34
N ASP A 64 -0.66 -0.25 -39.47
CA ASP A 64 -1.46 0.21 -40.61
C ASP A 64 -0.54 0.69 -41.76
N ASN A 65 0.21 -0.25 -42.34
CA ASN A 65 1.12 -0.01 -43.46
C ASN A 65 0.43 0.43 -44.77
N ALA A 66 -0.90 0.54 -44.81
CA ALA A 66 -1.69 0.74 -46.02
C ALA A 66 -2.00 2.21 -46.36
N SER A 67 -1.79 3.17 -45.46
CA SER A 67 -2.08 4.58 -45.72
C SER A 67 -1.02 5.52 -45.13
N ALA A 68 0.07 5.71 -45.88
CA ALA A 68 1.11 6.71 -45.61
C ALA A 68 0.61 8.18 -45.60
N SER A 69 -0.70 8.42 -45.71
CA SER A 69 -1.31 9.74 -45.69
C SER A 69 -1.47 10.24 -44.24
N SER A 70 -0.39 10.85 -43.74
CA SER A 70 -0.29 11.71 -42.55
C SER A 70 -0.62 11.09 -41.18
N TRP A 71 0.40 11.01 -40.33
CA TRP A 71 0.32 10.67 -38.90
C TRP A 71 -0.41 11.74 -38.05
N ALA A 72 -0.57 12.95 -38.60
CA ALA A 72 -1.12 14.11 -37.94
C ALA A 72 -2.53 13.89 -37.32
N PRO A 73 -3.54 13.36 -38.05
CA PRO A 73 -4.86 13.09 -37.47
C PRO A 73 -4.84 12.07 -36.34
N ALA A 74 -4.06 10.98 -36.45
CA ALA A 74 -3.96 9.95 -35.41
C ALA A 74 -3.28 10.51 -34.15
N ALA A 75 -2.22 11.29 -34.31
CA ALA A 75 -1.55 11.96 -33.19
C ALA A 75 -2.42 13.03 -32.54
N GLN A 76 -3.20 13.79 -33.33
CA GLN A 76 -4.16 14.75 -32.81
C GLN A 76 -5.25 14.05 -31.99
N TRP A 77 -5.79 12.95 -32.50
CA TRP A 77 -6.77 12.13 -31.79
C TRP A 77 -6.22 11.58 -30.47
N MET A 78 -5.03 10.96 -30.50
CA MET A 78 -4.39 10.44 -29.30
C MET A 78 -4.05 11.55 -28.29
N GLY A 79 -3.57 12.69 -28.77
CA GLY A 79 -3.31 13.88 -27.95
C GLY A 79 -4.59 14.37 -27.26
N TRP A 80 -5.72 14.34 -27.96
CA TRP A 80 -7.02 14.70 -27.41
C TRP A 80 -7.48 13.71 -26.33
N LEU A 81 -7.34 12.40 -26.54
CA LEU A 81 -7.64 11.37 -25.54
C LEU A 81 -6.77 11.50 -24.29
N ILE A 82 -5.46 11.71 -24.47
CA ILE A 82 -4.53 11.97 -23.36
C ILE A 82 -4.93 13.25 -22.62
N GLY A 83 -5.32 14.30 -23.34
CA GLY A 83 -5.80 15.56 -22.78
C GLY A 83 -7.07 15.39 -21.94
N SER A 84 -8.04 14.63 -22.45
CA SER A 84 -9.29 14.32 -21.73
C SER A 84 -9.03 13.50 -20.46
N TRP A 85 -8.16 12.50 -20.55
CA TRP A 85 -7.72 11.73 -19.39
C TRP A 85 -6.99 12.62 -18.37
N ALA A 86 -6.07 13.48 -18.81
CA ALA A 86 -5.36 14.41 -17.94
C ALA A 86 -6.33 15.39 -17.26
N LEU A 87 -7.37 15.85 -17.96
CA LEU A 87 -8.41 16.69 -17.40
C LEU A 87 -9.17 15.98 -16.26
N GLY A 88 -9.52 14.70 -16.44
CA GLY A 88 -10.13 13.90 -15.38
C GLY A 88 -9.24 13.79 -14.13
N LEU A 89 -7.93 13.60 -14.31
CA LEU A 89 -6.95 13.61 -13.21
C LEU A 89 -6.83 14.99 -12.55
N MET A 90 -6.87 16.07 -13.34
CA MET A 90 -6.85 17.43 -12.81
C MET A 90 -8.09 17.72 -11.95
N VAL A 91 -9.28 17.27 -12.38
CA VAL A 91 -10.52 17.40 -11.60
C VAL A 91 -10.40 16.66 -10.27
N GLN A 92 -9.97 15.39 -10.29
CA GLN A 92 -9.75 14.61 -9.06
C GLN A 92 -8.72 15.28 -8.13
N THR A 93 -7.63 15.80 -8.70
CA THR A 93 -6.58 16.48 -7.93
C THR A 93 -7.11 17.76 -7.31
N GLY A 94 -7.92 18.52 -8.07
CA GLY A 94 -8.61 19.71 -7.58
C GLY A 94 -9.55 19.41 -6.42
N ILE A 95 -10.35 18.34 -6.50
CA ILE A 95 -11.25 17.89 -5.42
C ILE A 95 -10.42 17.51 -4.18
N ALA A 96 -9.38 16.71 -4.36
CA ALA A 96 -8.48 16.28 -3.28
C ALA A 96 -7.82 17.47 -2.57
N VAL A 97 -7.18 18.38 -3.33
CA VAL A 97 -6.52 19.57 -2.80
C VAL A 97 -7.52 20.53 -2.16
N GLY A 98 -8.67 20.75 -2.80
CA GLY A 98 -9.75 21.59 -2.29
C GLY A 98 -10.28 21.08 -0.96
N HIS A 99 -10.53 19.78 -0.84
CA HIS A 99 -10.93 19.16 0.42
C HIS A 99 -9.86 19.32 1.50
N GLN A 100 -8.58 19.04 1.20
CA GLN A 100 -7.49 19.21 2.16
C GLN A 100 -7.38 20.67 2.65
N ARG A 101 -7.61 21.64 1.76
CA ARG A 101 -7.62 23.06 2.09
C ARG A 101 -8.80 23.45 2.99
N ILE A 102 -10.02 23.04 2.65
CA ILE A 102 -11.22 23.26 3.48
C ILE A 102 -11.01 22.60 4.85
N ALA A 103 -10.38 21.44 4.86
CA ALA A 103 -10.00 20.74 6.06
C ALA A 103 -8.83 21.40 6.83
N LYS A 104 -8.28 22.55 6.39
CA LYS A 104 -7.15 23.25 7.01
C LYS A 104 -5.94 22.33 7.24
N VAL A 105 -5.69 21.40 6.33
CA VAL A 105 -4.60 20.43 6.41
C VAL A 105 -3.37 21.02 5.72
N HIS A 106 -2.52 21.69 6.50
CA HIS A 106 -1.38 22.47 5.97
C HIS A 106 -0.16 21.60 5.59
N ARG A 107 -0.22 20.29 5.86
CA ARG A 107 0.85 19.31 5.60
C ARG A 107 0.32 18.04 4.93
N GLY A 108 -0.70 18.18 4.08
CA GLY A 108 -1.24 17.10 3.27
C GLY A 108 -0.34 16.80 2.06
N GLY A 109 -0.20 15.51 1.73
CA GLY A 109 0.37 15.06 0.47
C GLY A 109 -0.73 14.54 -0.45
N CYS A 110 -0.70 14.97 -1.70
CA CYS A 110 -1.52 14.46 -2.80
C CYS A 110 -0.57 13.79 -3.79
N ILE A 111 -0.85 12.54 -4.13
CA ILE A 111 -0.05 11.76 -5.09
C ILE A 111 -0.91 11.52 -6.31
N VAL A 112 -0.49 12.01 -7.46
CA VAL A 112 -1.16 11.74 -8.73
C VAL A 112 -0.52 10.50 -9.36
N THR A 113 -1.35 9.55 -9.75
CA THR A 113 -0.95 8.28 -10.36
C THR A 113 -1.67 8.12 -11.71
N ALA A 114 -1.21 7.19 -12.56
CA ALA A 114 -1.95 6.88 -13.78
C ALA A 114 -3.39 6.40 -13.52
N GLY A 115 -3.62 5.76 -12.37
CA GLY A 115 -4.94 5.22 -12.01
C GLY A 115 -5.89 6.26 -11.39
N GLY A 116 -5.41 7.45 -11.06
CA GLY A 116 -6.16 8.43 -10.29
C GLY A 116 -5.31 9.14 -9.23
N VAL A 117 -5.99 9.81 -8.31
CA VAL A 117 -5.35 10.57 -7.23
C VAL A 117 -5.36 9.78 -5.94
N TRP A 118 -4.24 9.72 -5.24
CA TRP A 118 -4.15 9.21 -3.89
C TRP A 118 -3.91 10.37 -2.94
N THR A 119 -4.72 10.47 -1.89
CA THR A 119 -4.48 11.41 -0.81
C THR A 119 -4.12 10.64 0.44
N ALA A 120 -3.01 11.01 1.06
CA ALA A 120 -2.72 10.51 2.38
C ALA A 120 -3.86 10.91 3.33
N PRO A 121 -4.32 10.01 4.21
CA PRO A 121 -5.31 10.37 5.21
C PRO A 121 -4.78 11.55 6.02
N THR A 122 -5.55 12.64 6.02
CA THR A 122 -5.12 13.91 6.58
C THR A 122 -4.99 13.77 8.10
N GLN A 123 -3.79 14.01 8.63
CA GLN A 123 -3.58 14.12 10.08
C GLN A 123 -4.20 15.42 10.57
N ARG A 124 -5.41 15.34 11.11
CA ARG A 124 -5.88 16.33 12.07
C ARG A 124 -5.59 15.81 13.49
N PRO A 125 -5.35 16.71 14.46
CA PRO A 125 -5.23 16.35 15.88
C PRO A 125 -6.52 15.76 16.47
N HIS A 126 -7.63 15.69 15.71
CA HIS A 126 -8.91 15.12 16.13
C HIS A 126 -9.35 13.93 15.26
N GLY A 127 -8.36 13.14 14.81
CA GLY A 127 -8.58 11.93 14.02
C GLY A 127 -8.53 12.16 12.51
N ILE A 128 -8.12 11.13 11.78
CA ILE A 128 -8.50 10.99 10.38
C ILE A 128 -10.02 10.86 10.42
N SER A 129 -10.77 11.85 9.92
CA SER A 129 -12.19 11.60 9.72
C SER A 129 -12.25 10.58 8.56
N VAL A 130 -12.49 9.34 8.94
CA VAL A 130 -12.79 8.21 8.05
C VAL A 130 -13.82 8.66 6.98
N SER A 131 -14.77 9.49 7.42
CA SER A 131 -15.71 10.21 6.57
C SER A 131 -15.08 11.12 5.51
N GLY A 132 -13.97 11.80 5.78
CA GLY A 132 -13.32 12.73 4.86
C GLY A 132 -12.62 12.01 3.71
N VAL A 133 -11.97 10.87 3.97
CA VAL A 133 -11.38 10.05 2.90
C VAL A 133 -12.46 9.42 2.03
N LEU A 134 -13.52 8.88 2.64
CA LEU A 134 -14.69 8.39 1.90
C LEU A 134 -15.35 9.51 1.10
N MET A 135 -15.49 10.70 1.68
CA MET A 135 -16.08 11.83 0.98
C MET A 135 -15.24 12.24 -0.23
N ILE A 136 -13.91 12.33 -0.09
CA ILE A 136 -13.02 12.56 -1.25
C ILE A 136 -13.22 11.46 -2.30
N TRP A 137 -13.23 10.19 -1.88
CA TRP A 137 -13.42 9.07 -2.81
C TRP A 137 -14.73 9.17 -3.57
N SER A 138 -15.84 9.34 -2.85
CA SER A 138 -17.17 9.47 -3.40
C SER A 138 -17.31 10.70 -4.30
N LEU A 139 -16.73 11.84 -3.92
CA LEU A 139 -16.73 13.06 -4.74
C LEU A 139 -15.93 12.88 -6.03
N CYS A 140 -14.77 12.22 -5.98
CA CYS A 140 -14.00 11.89 -7.18
C CYS A 140 -14.79 10.95 -8.11
N MET A 141 -15.44 9.93 -7.57
CA MET A 141 -16.26 8.99 -8.36
C MET A 141 -17.50 9.69 -8.95
N LEU A 142 -18.16 10.55 -8.17
CA LEU A 142 -19.28 11.36 -8.63
C LEU A 142 -18.87 12.33 -9.75
N ALA A 143 -17.74 13.02 -9.58
CA ALA A 143 -17.23 13.94 -10.59
C ALA A 143 -16.89 13.23 -11.91
N LEU A 144 -16.30 12.02 -11.82
CA LEU A 144 -16.04 11.21 -13.01
C LEU A 144 -17.32 10.72 -13.69
N GLY A 145 -18.31 10.29 -12.92
CA GLY A 145 -19.62 9.88 -13.44
C GLY A 145 -20.41 11.02 -14.07
N LEU A 146 -20.42 12.20 -13.43
CA LEU A 146 -21.07 13.38 -14.00
C LEU A 146 -20.34 13.88 -15.25
N GLY A 147 -19.01 13.82 -15.26
CA GLY A 147 -18.22 14.18 -16.43
C GLY A 147 -18.47 13.23 -17.60
N SER A 148 -18.51 11.91 -17.35
CA SER A 148 -18.84 10.93 -18.40
C SER A 148 -20.25 11.10 -18.93
N LEU A 149 -21.25 11.32 -18.07
CA LEU A 149 -22.63 11.61 -18.49
C LEU A 149 -22.73 12.90 -19.31
N SER A 150 -21.99 13.94 -18.92
CA SER A 150 -21.96 15.21 -19.65
C SER A 150 -21.36 15.04 -21.04
N LEU A 151 -20.26 14.28 -21.16
CA LEU A 151 -19.61 13.97 -22.44
C LEU A 151 -20.50 13.11 -23.34
N ILE A 152 -21.23 12.13 -22.78
CA ILE A 152 -22.25 11.37 -23.50
C ILE A 152 -23.40 12.29 -23.96
N GLY A 153 -23.83 13.23 -23.12
CA GLY A 153 -24.83 14.23 -23.49
C GLY A 153 -24.38 15.10 -24.67
N VAL A 154 -23.13 15.55 -24.67
CA VAL A 154 -22.53 16.32 -25.79
C VAL A 154 -22.45 15.45 -27.05
N SER A 155 -22.06 14.18 -26.93
CA SER A 155 -22.08 13.21 -28.03
C SER A 155 -23.47 13.15 -28.67
N PHE A 156 -24.54 12.97 -27.88
CA PHE A 156 -25.90 12.94 -28.40
C PHE A 156 -26.35 14.25 -29.07
N LEU A 157 -25.89 15.40 -28.58
CA LEU A 157 -26.22 16.71 -29.15
C LEU A 157 -25.43 17.05 -30.42
N THR A 158 -24.27 16.43 -30.62
CA THR A 158 -23.35 16.73 -31.74
C THR A 158 -23.38 15.66 -32.83
N MET A 159 -24.13 14.56 -32.64
CA MET A 159 -24.34 13.53 -33.65
C MET A 159 -25.31 14.01 -34.75
N ASP A 160 -24.76 14.51 -35.85
CA ASP A 160 -25.54 14.97 -37.02
C ASP A 160 -26.08 13.81 -37.92
N ALA A 161 -25.80 12.54 -37.62
CA ALA A 161 -26.34 11.41 -38.40
C ALA A 161 -26.51 10.12 -37.57
N PRO A 162 -27.55 9.31 -37.83
CA PRO A 162 -27.71 8.00 -37.20
C PRO A 162 -26.60 7.05 -37.71
N ARG A 163 -25.59 6.81 -36.87
CA ARG A 163 -24.55 5.81 -37.16
C ARG A 163 -25.16 4.41 -37.08
N SER A 164 -25.45 3.81 -38.22
CA SER A 164 -25.72 2.37 -38.31
C SER A 164 -24.39 1.62 -38.16
N GLY A 165 -24.01 1.28 -36.93
CA GLY A 165 -22.76 0.60 -36.63
C GLY A 165 -22.78 -0.05 -35.24
N GLY A 166 -22.01 -1.12 -35.06
CA GLY A 166 -21.89 -1.82 -33.79
C GLY A 166 -21.29 -0.94 -32.67
N PRO A 167 -21.24 -1.44 -31.42
CA PRO A 167 -20.80 -0.66 -30.25
C PRO A 167 -19.38 -0.07 -30.36
N ILE A 168 -18.53 -0.60 -31.24
CA ILE A 168 -17.16 -0.11 -31.47
C ILE A 168 -17.13 1.17 -32.33
N VAL A 169 -18.16 1.43 -33.14
CA VAL A 169 -18.32 2.67 -33.94
C VAL A 169 -18.54 3.92 -33.06
N TRP A 170 -18.81 3.72 -31.77
CA TRP A 170 -18.84 4.81 -30.79
C TRP A 170 -17.44 5.33 -30.44
N LEU A 171 -16.36 4.55 -30.65
CA LEU A 171 -15.00 5.05 -30.43
C LEU A 171 -14.57 6.10 -31.46
N ASP A 172 -15.24 6.16 -32.62
CA ASP A 172 -14.99 7.20 -33.62
C ASP A 172 -15.60 8.56 -33.24
N ASP A 173 -16.42 8.61 -32.18
CA ASP A 173 -16.86 9.88 -31.60
C ASP A 173 -15.90 10.31 -30.48
N PRO A 174 -15.23 11.47 -30.58
CA PRO A 174 -14.39 12.00 -29.51
C PRO A 174 -15.11 11.99 -28.17
N TRP A 175 -16.33 12.47 -28.12
CA TRP A 175 -17.03 12.68 -26.86
C TRP A 175 -17.35 11.36 -26.15
N ALA A 176 -17.76 10.35 -26.91
CA ALA A 176 -18.00 9.01 -26.37
C ALA A 176 -16.70 8.34 -25.90
N ALA A 177 -15.60 8.48 -26.66
CA ALA A 177 -14.29 7.96 -26.27
C ALA A 177 -13.75 8.63 -24.99
N ALA A 178 -13.91 9.95 -24.86
CA ALA A 178 -13.59 10.67 -23.63
C ALA A 178 -14.46 10.22 -22.46
N ALA A 179 -15.78 10.09 -22.65
CA ALA A 179 -16.66 9.60 -21.60
C ALA A 179 -16.23 8.22 -21.11
N TRP A 180 -15.85 7.34 -22.03
CA TRP A 180 -15.33 6.02 -21.71
C TRP A 180 -14.02 6.09 -20.90
N LEU A 181 -13.08 6.98 -21.26
CA LEU A 181 -11.86 7.17 -20.47
C LEU A 181 -12.13 7.66 -19.04
N TRP A 182 -13.13 8.52 -18.85
CA TRP A 182 -13.55 8.99 -17.53
C TRP A 182 -14.17 7.85 -16.71
N CYS A 183 -14.99 7.01 -17.35
CA CYS A 183 -15.48 5.77 -16.73
C CYS A 183 -14.34 4.83 -16.34
N LEU A 184 -13.35 4.66 -17.22
CA LEU A 184 -12.17 3.83 -16.96
C LEU A 184 -11.37 4.34 -15.76
N GLN A 185 -11.17 5.65 -15.65
CA GLN A 185 -10.57 6.26 -14.45
C GLN A 185 -11.39 5.99 -13.19
N GLY A 186 -12.72 6.05 -13.28
CA GLY A 186 -13.61 5.65 -12.19
C GLY A 186 -13.40 4.20 -11.77
N ILE A 187 -13.33 3.28 -12.74
CA ILE A 187 -13.07 1.86 -12.48
C ILE A 187 -11.69 1.68 -11.79
N TRP A 188 -10.65 2.37 -12.26
CA TRP A 188 -9.33 2.32 -11.63
C TRP A 188 -9.31 2.88 -10.20
N ASN A 189 -10.11 3.92 -9.94
CA ASN A 189 -10.33 4.44 -8.59
C ASN A 189 -11.20 3.55 -7.71
N LEU A 190 -11.99 2.64 -8.28
CA LEU A 190 -12.74 1.62 -7.55
C LEU A 190 -11.86 0.42 -7.21
N LEU A 191 -10.91 0.06 -8.08
CA LEU A 191 -10.05 -1.10 -7.87
C LEU A 191 -9.05 -0.87 -6.72
N PRO A 192 -8.82 -1.88 -5.86
CA PRO A 192 -7.88 -1.82 -4.74
C PRO A 192 -6.41 -1.97 -5.20
N LEU A 193 -6.03 -1.19 -6.20
CA LEU A 193 -4.67 -1.12 -6.75
C LEU A 193 -3.69 -0.52 -5.72
N PRO A 194 -2.40 -0.89 -5.77
CA PRO A 194 -1.42 -0.32 -4.88
C PRO A 194 -1.31 1.19 -5.13
N GLN A 195 -1.33 1.97 -4.05
CA GLN A 195 -1.28 3.44 -4.09
C GLN A 195 -2.45 4.09 -4.86
N SER A 196 -3.60 3.41 -5.00
CA SER A 196 -4.84 4.03 -5.46
C SER A 196 -5.72 4.46 -4.29
N LEU A 197 -6.60 5.42 -4.53
CA LEU A 197 -7.61 5.82 -3.56
C LEU A 197 -8.60 4.68 -3.27
N GLY A 198 -8.90 3.86 -4.28
CA GLY A 198 -9.77 2.69 -4.13
C GLY A 198 -9.28 1.73 -3.07
N ARG A 199 -7.98 1.48 -2.97
CA ARG A 199 -7.42 0.63 -1.90
C ARG A 199 -7.66 1.22 -0.51
N VAL A 200 -7.46 2.53 -0.34
CA VAL A 200 -7.71 3.21 0.94
C VAL A 200 -9.20 3.22 1.25
N GLY A 201 -10.05 3.51 0.25
CA GLY A 201 -11.50 3.48 0.36
C GLY A 201 -12.00 2.12 0.80
N TRP A 202 -11.57 1.03 0.16
CA TRP A 202 -11.91 -0.33 0.56
C TRP A 202 -11.38 -0.69 1.95
N ALA A 203 -10.13 -0.34 2.29
CA ALA A 203 -9.58 -0.63 3.62
C ALA A 203 -10.46 -0.01 4.72
N LEU A 204 -10.98 1.17 4.42
CA LEU A 204 -11.81 1.95 5.30
C LEU A 204 -13.25 1.43 5.35
N VAL A 205 -13.82 0.98 4.22
CA VAL A 205 -15.09 0.22 4.20
C VAL A 205 -14.97 -1.03 5.06
N PHE A 206 -13.90 -1.81 4.91
CA PHE A 206 -13.65 -2.99 5.75
C PHE A 206 -13.44 -2.62 7.22
N ALA A 207 -12.76 -1.52 7.53
CA ALA A 207 -12.63 -1.04 8.91
C ALA A 207 -13.97 -0.61 9.52
N LEU A 208 -14.86 0.01 8.73
CA LEU A 208 -16.18 0.45 9.17
C LEU A 208 -17.17 -0.70 9.37
N PHE A 209 -17.19 -1.66 8.44
CA PHE A 209 -18.19 -2.73 8.42
C PHE A 209 -17.68 -4.05 9.01
N GLY A 210 -16.37 -4.20 9.21
CA GLY A 210 -15.72 -5.39 9.76
C GLY A 210 -15.82 -5.50 11.29
N GLY A 211 -17.00 -5.27 11.88
CA GLY A 211 -17.34 -5.77 13.22
C GLY A 211 -17.03 -4.90 14.44
N GLY A 212 -16.70 -3.62 14.27
CA GLY A 212 -16.48 -2.71 15.40
C GLY A 212 -15.24 -3.05 16.25
N PRO A 213 -15.03 -2.38 17.39
CA PRO A 213 -13.78 -2.44 18.17
C PRO A 213 -13.46 -3.82 18.77
N GLN A 214 -14.43 -4.75 18.77
CA GLN A 214 -14.26 -6.08 19.36
C GLN A 214 -13.79 -7.15 18.35
N GLN A 215 -13.82 -6.87 17.05
CA GLN A 215 -13.49 -7.87 16.04
C GLN A 215 -11.97 -7.95 15.80
N ASP A 216 -11.44 -9.17 15.69
CA ASP A 216 -10.01 -9.38 15.48
C ASP A 216 -9.56 -8.71 14.16
N PRO A 217 -8.65 -7.72 14.20
CA PRO A 217 -8.18 -6.99 13.02
C PRO A 217 -7.57 -7.93 11.97
N ARG A 218 -7.05 -9.09 12.38
CA ARG A 218 -6.51 -10.10 11.47
C ARG A 218 -7.61 -10.76 10.64
N ALA A 219 -8.81 -10.91 11.17
CA ALA A 219 -9.94 -11.47 10.43
C ALA A 219 -10.41 -10.51 9.34
N CYS A 220 -10.55 -9.22 9.66
CA CYS A 220 -10.94 -8.20 8.71
C CYS A 220 -9.86 -7.98 7.62
N LEU A 221 -8.57 -8.00 7.98
CA LEU A 221 -7.48 -7.98 7.01
C LEU A 221 -7.51 -9.21 6.07
N ARG A 222 -7.80 -10.41 6.60
CA ARG A 222 -7.97 -11.62 5.77
C ARG A 222 -9.16 -11.46 4.81
N ALA A 223 -10.28 -10.92 5.29
CA ALA A 223 -11.45 -10.65 4.44
C ALA A 223 -11.12 -9.64 3.34
N MET A 224 -10.41 -8.56 3.67
CA MET A 224 -9.96 -7.58 2.68
C MET A 224 -9.05 -8.21 1.62
N ARG A 225 -8.08 -9.05 2.02
CA ARG A 225 -7.21 -9.77 1.08
C ARG A 225 -8.01 -10.71 0.18
N ALA A 226 -8.94 -11.47 0.75
CA ALA A 226 -9.83 -12.34 -0.01
C ALA A 226 -10.66 -11.55 -1.03
N TRP A 227 -11.14 -10.37 -0.65
CA TRP A 227 -11.86 -9.46 -1.56
C TRP A 227 -11.00 -8.95 -2.71
N VAL A 228 -9.76 -8.55 -2.45
CA VAL A 228 -8.83 -8.12 -3.51
C VAL A 228 -8.55 -9.28 -4.47
N ILE A 229 -8.37 -10.51 -3.95
CA ILE A 229 -8.20 -11.72 -4.77
C ILE A 229 -9.46 -12.00 -5.60
N ALA A 230 -10.65 -11.89 -5.00
CA ALA A 230 -11.91 -12.06 -5.71
C ALA A 230 -12.07 -11.04 -6.85
N MET A 231 -11.70 -9.78 -6.62
CA MET A 231 -11.68 -8.74 -7.65
C MET A 231 -10.67 -9.03 -8.77
N ALA A 232 -9.49 -9.57 -8.42
CA ALA A 232 -8.49 -9.99 -9.41
C ALA A 232 -9.02 -11.11 -10.32
N LEU A 233 -9.67 -12.11 -9.72
CA LEU A 233 -10.32 -13.22 -10.43
C LEU A 233 -11.50 -12.76 -11.27
N LEU A 234 -12.34 -11.87 -10.74
CA LEU A 234 -13.47 -11.28 -11.48
C LEU A 234 -12.97 -10.47 -12.68
N THR A 235 -11.90 -9.70 -12.51
CA THR A 235 -11.27 -8.95 -13.60
C THR A 235 -10.70 -9.90 -14.66
N LEU A 236 -10.13 -11.03 -14.24
CA LEU A 236 -9.56 -12.02 -15.17
C LEU A 236 -10.67 -12.70 -15.97
N ILE A 237 -11.66 -13.27 -15.29
CA ILE A 237 -12.75 -14.02 -15.92
C ILE A 237 -13.64 -13.06 -16.71
N GLY A 238 -14.12 -12.00 -16.07
CA GLY A 238 -15.00 -11.00 -16.69
C GLY A 238 -14.32 -10.28 -17.85
N GLY A 239 -13.05 -9.91 -17.71
CA GLY A 239 -12.27 -9.28 -18.79
C GLY A 239 -12.12 -10.20 -20.00
N ASN A 240 -11.80 -11.48 -19.81
CA ASN A 240 -11.72 -12.44 -20.92
C ASN A 240 -13.07 -12.72 -21.56
N VAL A 241 -14.14 -12.88 -20.76
CA VAL A 241 -15.51 -13.05 -21.28
C VAL A 241 -15.94 -11.84 -22.10
N LEU A 242 -15.68 -10.61 -21.62
CA LEU A 242 -15.98 -9.38 -22.34
C LEU A 242 -15.16 -9.25 -23.64
N LEU A 243 -13.87 -9.60 -23.62
CA LEU A 243 -13.04 -9.61 -24.83
C LEU A 243 -13.54 -10.64 -25.85
N HIS A 244 -14.01 -11.79 -25.39
CA HIS A 244 -14.55 -12.83 -26.26
C HIS A 244 -15.91 -12.44 -26.85
N SER A 245 -16.81 -11.88 -26.03
CA SER A 245 -18.17 -11.51 -26.45
C SER A 245 -18.22 -10.24 -27.30
N SER A 246 -17.27 -9.32 -27.11
CA SER A 246 -17.20 -8.07 -27.89
C SER A 246 -16.78 -8.26 -29.34
N GLY A 247 -16.31 -9.44 -29.73
CA GLY A 247 -15.79 -9.69 -31.07
C GLY A 247 -14.47 -8.95 -31.36
N VAL A 248 -13.83 -8.34 -30.36
CA VAL A 248 -12.52 -7.69 -30.52
C VAL A 248 -11.48 -8.68 -31.06
N ILE A 249 -11.58 -9.95 -30.64
CA ILE A 249 -10.71 -11.04 -31.11
C ILE A 249 -10.89 -11.31 -32.61
N SER A 250 -12.11 -11.26 -33.12
CA SER A 250 -12.38 -11.47 -34.55
C SER A 250 -12.07 -10.24 -35.38
N GLN A 251 -12.28 -9.03 -34.86
CA GLN A 251 -12.01 -7.78 -35.57
C GLN A 251 -10.51 -7.44 -35.67
N ALA A 252 -9.71 -7.79 -34.66
CA ALA A 252 -8.27 -7.56 -34.67
C ALA A 252 -7.47 -8.57 -35.51
N GLY A 253 -8.13 -9.32 -36.42
CA GLY A 253 -7.45 -10.32 -37.27
C GLY A 253 -6.77 -11.45 -36.47
N GLY A 254 -7.27 -11.77 -35.28
CA GLY A 254 -6.65 -12.74 -34.37
C GLY A 254 -5.55 -12.20 -33.46
N LEU A 255 -5.15 -10.93 -33.60
CA LEU A 255 -4.13 -10.26 -32.78
C LEU A 255 -4.70 -9.61 -31.51
N ALA A 256 -5.67 -10.25 -30.84
CA ALA A 256 -6.19 -9.75 -29.55
C ALA A 256 -5.24 -10.01 -28.35
N TRP A 257 -4.05 -10.53 -28.61
CA TRP A 257 -3.02 -10.78 -27.59
C TRP A 257 -2.73 -9.56 -26.70
N PRO A 258 -2.62 -8.30 -27.18
CA PRO A 258 -2.36 -7.16 -26.31
C PRO A 258 -3.48 -6.90 -25.30
N ALA A 259 -4.75 -7.07 -25.71
CA ALA A 259 -5.89 -6.88 -24.84
C ALA A 259 -5.97 -7.98 -23.78
N VAL A 260 -5.77 -9.23 -24.18
CA VAL A 260 -5.71 -10.38 -23.26
C VAL A 260 -4.55 -10.23 -22.30
N ALA A 261 -3.36 -9.88 -22.80
CA ALA A 261 -2.17 -9.63 -21.98
C ALA A 261 -2.40 -8.47 -20.99
N GLY A 262 -3.10 -7.41 -21.41
CA GLY A 262 -3.48 -6.30 -20.54
C GLY A 262 -4.40 -6.73 -19.39
N VAL A 263 -5.44 -7.52 -19.68
CA VAL A 263 -6.34 -8.09 -18.66
C VAL A 263 -5.57 -9.00 -17.71
N VAL A 264 -4.74 -9.91 -18.25
CA VAL A 264 -3.92 -10.82 -17.45
C VAL A 264 -2.93 -10.06 -16.57
N ALA A 265 -2.25 -9.05 -17.11
CA ALA A 265 -1.30 -8.22 -16.37
C ALA A 265 -2.01 -7.43 -15.26
N LEU A 266 -3.20 -6.87 -15.52
CA LEU A 266 -4.00 -6.18 -14.52
C LEU A 266 -4.45 -7.12 -13.40
N SER A 267 -4.92 -8.32 -13.75
CA SER A 267 -5.32 -9.34 -12.77
C SER A 267 -4.14 -9.82 -11.93
N LEU A 268 -2.98 -10.07 -12.54
CA LEU A 268 -1.74 -10.40 -11.81
C LEU A 268 -1.30 -9.24 -10.92
N TRP A 269 -1.47 -8.00 -11.38
CA TRP A 269 -1.16 -6.82 -10.57
C TRP A 269 -2.09 -6.70 -9.35
N LEU A 270 -3.39 -6.97 -9.50
CA LEU A 270 -4.34 -7.04 -8.39
C LEU A 270 -4.03 -8.22 -7.44
N PHE A 271 -3.62 -9.35 -7.98
CA PHE A 271 -3.24 -10.51 -7.18
C PHE A 271 -2.00 -10.24 -6.33
N THR A 272 -0.95 -9.67 -6.93
CA THR A 272 0.27 -9.26 -6.22
C THR A 272 -0.02 -8.13 -5.22
N SER A 273 -0.98 -7.25 -5.54
CA SER A 273 -1.49 -6.21 -4.65
C SER A 273 -2.06 -6.82 -3.35
N ALA A 274 -2.81 -7.92 -3.40
CA ALA A 274 -3.42 -8.53 -2.22
C ALA A 274 -2.41 -8.92 -1.12
N GLY A 275 -1.22 -9.40 -1.51
CA GLY A 275 -0.16 -9.80 -0.58
C GLY A 275 0.71 -8.66 -0.04
N SER A 276 0.52 -7.43 -0.51
CA SER A 276 1.42 -6.33 -0.15
C SER A 276 1.37 -5.96 1.33
N SER A 277 2.54 -5.70 1.92
CA SER A 277 2.69 -5.07 3.24
C SER A 277 2.02 -3.68 3.30
N ASP A 278 1.83 -3.05 2.14
CA ASP A 278 1.11 -1.79 2.04
C ASP A 278 -0.36 -1.94 2.46
N LEU A 279 -0.99 -3.09 2.20
CA LEU A 279 -2.37 -3.31 2.63
C LEU A 279 -2.48 -3.40 4.15
N THR A 280 -1.55 -4.14 4.76
CA THR A 280 -1.53 -4.38 6.21
C THR A 280 -1.28 -3.09 6.95
N ALA A 281 -0.28 -2.32 6.53
CA ALA A 281 0.04 -1.09 7.22
C ALA A 281 -1.03 0.00 6.98
N ILE A 282 -1.68 0.08 5.81
CA ILE A 282 -2.82 1.01 5.63
C ILE A 282 -3.93 0.64 6.62
N TYR A 283 -4.28 -0.64 6.66
CA TYR A 283 -5.33 -1.14 7.54
C TYR A 283 -4.98 -0.92 9.03
N GLU A 284 -3.79 -1.30 9.46
CA GLU A 284 -3.31 -1.07 10.83
C GLU A 284 -3.28 0.42 11.19
N SER A 285 -2.89 1.29 10.26
CA SER A 285 -2.89 2.74 10.49
C SER A 285 -4.30 3.30 10.68
N ILE A 286 -5.31 2.70 10.05
CA ILE A 286 -6.72 3.08 10.20
C ILE A 286 -7.26 2.53 11.51
N VAL A 287 -7.06 1.23 11.79
CA VAL A 287 -7.57 0.54 12.98
C VAL A 287 -6.93 1.06 14.26
N ARG A 288 -5.59 1.10 14.34
CA ARG A 288 -4.91 1.63 15.54
C ARG A 288 -5.34 3.06 15.83
N ARG A 289 -5.53 3.89 14.80
CA ARG A 289 -5.99 5.28 15.01
C ARG A 289 -7.41 5.38 15.52
N ALA A 290 -8.31 4.46 15.15
CA ALA A 290 -9.66 4.42 15.72
C ALA A 290 -9.60 4.18 17.24
N GLU A 291 -8.67 3.33 17.68
CA GLU A 291 -8.45 2.97 19.09
C GLU A 291 -7.75 4.09 19.89
N TYR A 292 -6.74 4.77 19.33
CA TYR A 292 -6.01 5.85 20.03
C TYR A 292 -6.76 7.19 20.12
N THR A 293 -7.90 7.36 19.46
CA THR A 293 -8.71 8.60 19.56
C THR A 293 -9.21 8.87 20.98
N GLU A 294 -9.17 7.88 21.88
CA GLU A 294 -9.54 8.04 23.29
C GLU A 294 -8.39 8.54 24.18
N VAL A 295 -7.13 8.52 23.73
CA VAL A 295 -5.95 8.74 24.63
C VAL A 295 -5.20 10.06 24.39
N GLY A 296 -5.61 10.90 23.43
CA GLY A 296 -5.14 12.30 23.34
C GLY A 296 -3.66 12.51 22.95
N GLU A 297 -2.90 11.48 22.61
CA GLU A 297 -1.50 11.63 22.20
C GLU A 297 -1.33 12.08 20.74
N GLN A 298 -0.68 13.23 20.57
CA GLN A 298 -0.37 13.86 19.29
C GLN A 298 0.85 13.22 18.63
N ASN A 299 0.70 12.03 18.03
CA ASN A 299 1.78 11.44 17.24
C ASN A 299 1.71 11.87 15.76
N PRO A 300 2.73 12.57 15.21
CA PRO A 300 2.71 13.16 13.87
C PRO A 300 3.06 12.17 12.75
N ILE A 301 2.35 11.04 12.66
CA ILE A 301 2.61 10.03 11.61
C ILE A 301 2.08 10.51 10.26
N GLY A 302 2.98 11.01 9.44
CA GLY A 302 2.76 11.28 8.02
C GLY A 302 3.52 12.50 7.47
N ARG A 303 4.69 12.80 8.03
CA ARG A 303 5.71 13.45 7.20
C ARG A 303 6.15 12.44 6.13
N PHE A 304 5.67 12.64 4.91
CA PHE A 304 6.24 11.99 3.73
C PHE A 304 7.65 12.53 3.50
N ARG A 305 8.64 12.06 4.27
CA ARG A 305 10.06 12.29 3.97
C ARG A 305 10.49 11.35 2.84
N GLY A 306 9.89 11.57 1.66
CA GLY A 306 10.33 11.01 0.40
C GLY A 306 11.51 11.81 -0.16
N GLN A 307 12.56 12.05 0.62
CA GLN A 307 13.83 12.51 0.04
C GLN A 307 14.52 11.29 -0.59
N PHE A 308 14.32 11.13 -1.90
CA PHE A 308 15.11 10.21 -2.71
C PHE A 308 16.44 10.88 -3.05
N GLY A 309 17.50 10.35 -2.45
CA GLY A 309 18.88 10.57 -2.85
C GLY A 309 19.66 9.28 -2.61
N PRO A 310 20.78 9.05 -3.30
CA PRO A 310 21.61 7.85 -3.11
C PRO A 310 21.97 7.61 -1.63
N MET A 311 22.10 8.68 -0.84
CA MET A 311 22.27 8.62 0.61
C MET A 311 21.10 8.00 1.36
N ALA A 312 19.85 8.28 0.97
CA ALA A 312 18.66 7.73 1.62
C ALA A 312 18.52 6.23 1.32
N SER A 313 18.87 5.80 0.11
CA SER A 313 18.97 4.39 -0.27
C SER A 313 19.99 3.65 0.59
N TRP A 314 21.17 4.27 0.79
CA TRP A 314 22.25 3.73 1.60
C TRP A 314 21.87 3.60 3.08
N ARG A 315 21.25 4.64 3.65
CA ARG A 315 20.74 4.58 5.04
C ARG A 315 19.71 3.47 5.22
N ARG A 316 18.79 3.27 4.27
CA ARG A 316 17.82 2.17 4.34
C ARG A 316 18.50 0.79 4.29
N TYR A 317 19.56 0.65 3.49
CA TYR A 317 20.34 -0.58 3.47
C TYR A 317 21.05 -0.82 4.82
N GLN A 318 21.61 0.23 5.42
CA GLN A 318 22.22 0.14 6.75
C GLN A 318 21.23 -0.24 7.84
N VAL A 319 20.04 0.39 7.86
CA VAL A 319 18.97 0.07 8.83
C VAL A 319 18.55 -1.39 8.69
N ARG A 320 18.31 -1.88 7.47
CA ARG A 320 17.98 -3.32 7.27
C ARG A 320 19.07 -4.25 7.77
N ARG A 321 20.33 -3.87 7.62
CA ARG A 321 21.46 -4.66 8.09
C ARG A 321 21.53 -4.68 9.61
N GLN A 322 21.17 -3.57 10.26
CA GLN A 322 21.03 -3.48 11.70
C GLN A 322 19.83 -4.27 12.22
N ASP A 323 18.67 -4.18 11.57
CA ASP A 323 17.48 -4.96 11.93
C ASP A 323 17.72 -6.46 11.79
N ALA A 324 18.37 -6.89 10.69
CA ALA A 324 18.73 -8.29 10.50
C ALA A 324 19.71 -8.77 11.59
N ALA A 325 20.69 -7.93 11.97
CA ALA A 325 21.61 -8.24 13.06
C ALA A 325 20.90 -8.27 14.43
N GLN A 326 19.94 -7.38 14.68
CA GLN A 326 19.13 -7.41 15.90
C GLN A 326 18.24 -8.65 15.95
N GLN A 327 17.62 -9.04 14.84
CA GLN A 327 16.83 -10.28 14.78
C GLN A 327 17.70 -11.51 14.99
N GLN A 328 18.93 -11.53 14.48
CA GLN A 328 19.88 -12.60 14.78
C GLN A 328 20.24 -12.64 16.27
N ARG A 329 20.54 -11.49 16.88
CA ARG A 329 20.81 -11.40 18.33
C ARG A 329 19.62 -11.85 19.18
N LEU A 330 18.40 -11.46 18.80
CA LEU A 330 17.17 -11.89 19.48
C LEU A 330 16.95 -13.40 19.37
N ARG A 331 17.21 -13.99 18.18
CA ARG A 331 17.14 -15.44 18.00
C ARG A 331 18.21 -16.18 18.80
N GLU A 332 19.43 -15.63 18.85
CA GLU A 332 20.51 -16.19 19.66
C GLU A 332 20.21 -16.11 21.16
N ALA A 333 19.64 -14.99 21.63
CA ALA A 333 19.20 -14.83 23.01
C ALA A 333 18.09 -15.81 23.36
N MET A 334 17.05 -15.90 22.53
CA MET A 334 15.95 -16.86 22.71
C MET A 334 16.45 -18.32 22.69
N ALA A 335 17.44 -18.65 21.85
CA ALA A 335 18.06 -19.97 21.81
C ALA A 335 18.98 -20.27 23.01
N ARG A 336 19.45 -19.25 23.74
CA ARG A 336 20.16 -19.41 25.02
C ARG A 336 19.17 -19.60 26.15
N GLU A 337 18.16 -18.75 26.25
CA GLU A 337 17.09 -18.88 27.24
C GLU A 337 16.40 -20.25 27.17
N HIS A 338 16.16 -20.76 25.96
CA HIS A 338 15.56 -22.08 25.80
C HIS A 338 16.48 -23.22 26.30
N ARG A 339 17.79 -23.10 26.09
CA ARG A 339 18.78 -24.07 26.59
C ARG A 339 18.91 -24.00 28.11
N GLU A 340 18.92 -22.80 28.67
CA GLU A 340 18.97 -22.59 30.12
C GLU A 340 17.69 -23.11 30.80
N ALA A 341 16.52 -22.94 30.17
CA ALA A 341 15.27 -23.52 30.64
C ALA A 341 15.27 -25.06 30.61
N ASP A 342 15.79 -25.66 29.53
CA ASP A 342 15.95 -27.12 29.42
C ASP A 342 16.91 -27.64 30.51
N ASP A 343 18.06 -26.99 30.71
CA ASP A 343 19.02 -27.35 31.75
C ASP A 343 18.42 -27.22 33.16
N ALA A 344 17.65 -26.16 33.43
CA ALA A 344 16.95 -25.97 34.70
C ALA A 344 15.93 -27.07 34.96
N SER A 345 15.18 -27.50 33.94
CA SER A 345 14.22 -28.60 34.07
C SER A 345 14.89 -29.93 34.38
N ARG A 346 16.06 -30.19 33.76
CA ARG A 346 16.89 -31.38 34.03
C ARG A 346 17.49 -31.36 35.42
N VAL A 347 17.95 -30.21 35.90
CA VAL A 347 18.49 -30.07 37.25
C VAL A 347 17.44 -30.39 38.30
N ASP A 348 16.19 -29.97 38.11
CA ASP A 348 15.12 -30.26 39.06
C ASP A 348 14.81 -31.77 39.13
N GLU A 349 14.82 -32.46 37.98
CA GLU A 349 14.68 -33.92 37.91
C GLU A 349 15.85 -34.65 38.61
N ILE A 350 17.07 -34.17 38.39
CA ILE A 350 18.30 -34.69 39.03
C ILE A 350 18.25 -34.47 40.54
N LEU A 351 17.82 -33.30 41.01
CA LEU A 351 17.69 -33.00 42.44
C LEU A 351 16.63 -33.88 43.11
N GLN A 352 15.52 -34.17 42.42
CA GLN A 352 14.51 -35.10 42.93
C GLN A 352 15.05 -36.53 43.06
N ARG A 353 15.84 -37.02 42.09
CA ARG A 353 16.50 -38.33 42.19
C ARG A 353 17.57 -38.36 43.27
N LEU A 354 18.41 -37.33 43.33
CA LEU A 354 19.43 -37.17 44.37
C LEU A 354 18.80 -37.20 45.77
N HIS A 355 17.65 -36.56 45.95
CA HIS A 355 16.93 -36.55 47.21
C HIS A 355 16.34 -37.92 47.59
N ARG A 356 15.91 -38.74 46.62
CA ARG A 356 15.35 -40.08 46.86
C ARG A 356 16.42 -41.15 47.07
N ASP A 357 17.41 -41.18 46.20
CA ASP A 357 18.31 -42.34 46.04
C ASP A 357 19.76 -42.04 46.45
N GLY A 358 20.08 -40.79 46.82
CA GLY A 358 21.40 -40.36 47.26
C GLY A 358 22.39 -40.12 46.11
N VAL A 359 23.59 -39.62 46.44
CA VAL A 359 24.62 -39.16 45.46
C VAL A 359 25.09 -40.28 44.52
N ASP A 360 25.02 -41.53 44.95
CA ASP A 360 25.47 -42.70 44.17
C ASP A 360 24.53 -43.03 43.00
N SER A 361 23.32 -42.46 42.98
CA SER A 361 22.36 -42.63 41.90
C SER A 361 22.64 -41.75 40.67
N LEU A 362 23.53 -40.77 40.79
CA LEU A 362 23.82 -39.79 39.73
C LEU A 362 24.93 -40.27 38.79
N ALA A 363 24.67 -40.17 37.49
CA ALA A 363 25.69 -40.39 36.47
C ALA A 363 26.76 -39.27 36.52
N ASP A 364 27.97 -39.56 36.04
CA ASP A 364 29.07 -38.59 36.05
C ASP A 364 28.73 -37.29 35.30
N ASP A 365 27.99 -37.40 34.18
CA ASP A 365 27.50 -36.24 33.40
C ASP A 365 26.52 -35.36 34.20
N GLU A 366 25.70 -35.96 35.07
CA GLU A 366 24.73 -35.24 35.92
C GLU A 366 25.44 -34.54 37.09
N ARG A 367 26.48 -35.17 37.65
CA ARG A 367 27.34 -34.56 38.67
C ARG A 367 28.08 -33.35 38.11
N GLU A 368 28.59 -33.45 36.88
CA GLU A 368 29.26 -32.33 36.21
C GLU A 368 28.28 -31.18 35.92
N LEU A 369 27.04 -31.49 35.52
CA LEU A 369 25.97 -30.51 35.32
C LEU A 369 25.67 -29.75 36.62
N LEU A 370 25.45 -30.47 37.73
CA LEU A 370 25.21 -29.87 39.05
C LEU A 370 26.38 -29.00 39.51
N GLN A 371 27.61 -29.42 39.25
CA GLN A 371 28.81 -28.64 39.59
C GLN A 371 28.89 -27.34 38.77
N ARG A 372 28.54 -27.39 37.49
CA ARG A 372 28.45 -26.19 36.62
C ARG A 372 27.38 -25.21 37.10
N VAL A 373 26.19 -25.70 37.43
CA VAL A 373 25.08 -24.86 37.90
C VAL A 373 25.36 -24.26 39.28
N SER A 374 25.96 -25.05 40.18
CA SER A 374 26.47 -24.59 41.49
C SER A 374 27.46 -23.43 41.36
N LEU A 375 28.42 -23.55 40.42
CA LEU A 375 29.37 -22.48 40.13
C LEU A 375 28.70 -21.24 39.53
N ALA A 376 27.74 -21.42 38.62
CA ALA A 376 27.00 -20.32 38.02
C ALA A 376 26.21 -19.52 39.06
N LEU A 377 25.43 -20.19 39.91
CA LEU A 377 24.67 -19.55 41.01
C LEU A 377 25.58 -18.83 42.01
N LYS A 378 26.74 -19.42 42.33
CA LYS A 378 27.72 -18.80 43.23
C LYS A 378 28.32 -17.52 42.63
N ASN A 379 28.53 -17.49 41.32
CA ASN A 379 29.01 -16.30 40.63
C ASN A 379 27.94 -15.21 40.52
N GLU A 380 26.69 -15.58 40.26
CA GLU A 380 25.56 -14.64 40.22
C GLU A 380 25.30 -13.99 41.58
N ARG A 381 25.37 -14.77 42.67
CA ARG A 381 25.24 -14.24 44.03
C ARG A 381 26.32 -13.19 44.34
N ARG A 382 27.55 -13.43 43.89
CA ARG A 382 28.67 -12.49 44.05
C ARG A 382 28.53 -11.24 43.18
N SER A 383 27.92 -11.34 42.00
CA SER A 383 27.66 -10.15 41.18
C SER A 383 26.56 -9.29 41.79
N ILE A 384 25.50 -9.90 42.33
CA ILE A 384 24.44 -9.17 43.04
C ILE A 384 25.00 -8.45 44.27
N GLU A 385 25.86 -9.11 45.06
CA GLU A 385 26.51 -8.48 46.22
C GLU A 385 27.34 -7.25 45.82
N ARG A 386 28.08 -7.30 44.70
CA ARG A 386 28.83 -6.14 44.19
C ARG A 386 27.93 -4.99 43.73
N ASP A 387 26.84 -5.30 43.04
CA ASP A 387 25.91 -4.27 42.53
C ASP A 387 25.13 -3.57 43.66
N VAL A 388 25.03 -4.20 44.83
CA VAL A 388 24.45 -3.61 46.04
C VAL A 388 25.47 -2.69 46.72
N ASP A 389 26.73 -3.13 46.87
CA ASP A 389 27.80 -2.34 47.48
C ASP A 389 28.16 -1.07 46.67
N ASP A 390 27.97 -1.08 45.35
CA ASP A 390 28.22 0.09 44.47
C ASP A 390 27.09 1.16 44.50
N LYS A 391 25.98 0.90 45.19
CA LYS A 391 24.81 1.80 45.26
C LYS A 391 24.65 2.54 46.59
N ASP A 392 25.41 2.15 47.60
CA ASP A 392 25.55 2.87 48.88
C ASP A 392 26.76 3.81 48.83
#